data_AF-A0A402A0Y2-F1
#
_entry.id   AF-A0A402A0Y2-F1
#
_cell.length_a   1.000
_cell.length_b   1.000
_cell.length_c   1.000
_cell.angle_alpha   90.00
_cell.angle_beta   90.00
_cell.angle_gamma   90.00
#
_symmetry.space_group_name_H-M   'P 1'
#
loop_
_entity.id
_entity.type
_entity.pdbx_description
1 polymer ?
#
loop_
_entity_poly.entity_id
_entity_poly.type
_entity_poly.pdbx_seq_one_letter_code
_entity_poly.pdbx_strand_id
1 'polypeptide(L)'
;MTISCKLRLLLARVNVERAHRGQTILSLRRLSEESGVSLSVLASLNTGKSQRIDYTTIDNLLNYFNGYFQVSTNDLLTWEEPQEMNTAAH
;
A
#
# COMPACT_ATOMS: atom_id res chain seq x y z
N MET A 1 3.04 12.81 13.30
CA MET A 1 2.00 11.99 12.64
C MET A 1 2.70 11.13 11.61
N THR A 2 2.75 9.82 11.84
CA THR A 2 3.25 8.87 10.85
C THR A 2 2.09 8.42 9.97
N ILE A 3 2.36 8.23 8.68
CA ILE A 3 1.37 7.73 7.72
C ILE A 3 1.79 6.30 7.40
N SER A 4 0.89 5.33 7.58
CA SER A 4 1.13 3.96 7.14
C SER A 4 0.31 3.61 5.91
N CYS A 5 0.88 2.75 5.06
CA CYS A 5 0.29 2.36 3.79
C CYS A 5 -0.34 0.97 3.90
N LYS A 6 -1.60 0.84 3.47
CA LYS A 6 -2.37 -0.42 3.44
C LYS A 6 -2.04 -1.28 2.22
N LEU A 7 -0.81 -1.20 1.70
CA LEU A 7 -0.39 -1.88 0.47
C LEU A 7 -0.68 -3.37 0.47
N ARG A 8 -0.44 -4.07 1.59
CA ARG A 8 -0.72 -5.51 1.74
C ARG A 8 -2.18 -5.86 1.48
N LEU A 9 -3.10 -5.04 2.01
CA LEU A 9 -4.53 -5.26 1.86
C LEU A 9 -4.97 -5.04 0.41
N LEU A 10 -4.50 -3.97 -0.21
CA LEU A 10 -4.80 -3.67 -1.61
C LEU A 10 -4.23 -4.73 -2.56
N LEU A 11 -2.99 -5.19 -2.31
CA LEU A 11 -2.36 -6.26 -3.07
C LEU A 11 -3.16 -7.57 -2.95
N ALA A 12 -3.60 -7.93 -1.74
CA ALA A 12 -4.44 -9.10 -1.52
C ALA A 12 -5.76 -9.00 -2.30
N ARG A 13 -6.43 -7.84 -2.25
CA ARG A 13 -7.67 -7.60 -2.99
C ARG A 13 -7.49 -7.70 -4.51
N VAL A 14 -6.43 -7.11 -5.06
CA VAL A 14 -6.10 -7.26 -6.50
C VAL A 14 -5.84 -8.73 -6.84
N ASN A 15 -5.16 -9.48 -5.98
CA ASN A 15 -4.91 -10.89 -6.23
C ASN A 15 -6.18 -11.74 -6.25
N VAL A 16 -7.18 -11.38 -5.44
CA VAL A 16 -8.52 -11.98 -5.54
C VAL A 16 -9.14 -11.66 -6.90
N GLU A 17 -9.15 -10.39 -7.34
CA GLU A 17 -9.68 -10.00 -8.65
C GLU A 17 -8.97 -10.71 -9.82
N ARG A 18 -7.64 -10.79 -9.77
CA ARG A 18 -6.82 -11.49 -10.76
C ARG A 18 -7.17 -12.98 -10.80
N ALA A 19 -7.31 -13.63 -9.65
CA ALA A 19 -7.68 -15.04 -9.57
C ALA A 19 -9.06 -15.31 -10.19
N HIS A 20 -10.05 -14.44 -9.94
CA HIS A 20 -11.38 -14.55 -10.56
C HIS A 20 -11.32 -14.43 -12.10
N ARG A 21 -10.34 -13.70 -12.63
CA ARG A 21 -10.09 -13.54 -14.07
C ARG A 21 -9.15 -14.61 -14.64
N GLY A 22 -8.73 -15.61 -13.86
CA GLY A 22 -7.76 -16.62 -14.27
C GLY A 22 -6.34 -16.08 -14.49
N GLN A 23 -6.03 -14.89 -13.96
CA GLN A 23 -4.73 -14.25 -14.08
C GLN A 23 -3.78 -14.71 -12.97
N THR A 24 -2.48 -14.59 -13.21
CA THR A 24 -1.46 -14.89 -12.22
C THR A 24 -1.44 -13.87 -11.09
N ILE A 25 -1.07 -14.33 -9.89
CA ILE A 25 -0.91 -13.51 -8.69
C ILE A 25 0.09 -12.37 -8.99
N LEU A 26 -0.29 -11.16 -8.61
CA LEU A 26 0.55 -9.97 -8.63
C LEU A 26 1.61 -10.04 -7.53
N SER A 27 2.87 -10.15 -7.96
CA SER A 27 4.04 -10.01 -7.08
C SER A 27 4.42 -8.53 -6.91
N LEU A 28 5.19 -8.21 -5.85
CA LEU A 28 5.72 -6.85 -5.67
C LEU A 28 6.63 -6.42 -6.83
N ARG A 29 7.36 -7.36 -7.44
CA ARG A 29 8.20 -7.09 -8.61
C ARG A 29 7.35 -6.64 -9.80
N ARG A 30 6.28 -7.38 -10.08
CA ARG A 30 5.38 -7.06 -11.18
C ARG A 30 4.59 -5.78 -10.91
N LEU A 31 4.20 -5.54 -9.65
CA LEU A 31 3.63 -4.26 -9.25
C LEU A 31 4.61 -3.10 -9.51
N SER A 32 5.90 -3.29 -9.23
CA SER A 32 6.93 -2.27 -9.52
C SER A 32 6.99 -1.92 -10.99
N GLU A 33 7.01 -2.95 -11.84
CA GLU A 33 7.07 -2.82 -13.29
C GLU A 33 5.81 -2.15 -13.86
N GLU A 34 4.63 -2.47 -13.32
CA GLU A 34 3.36 -1.97 -13.85
C GLU A 34 2.93 -0.60 -13.26
N SER A 35 3.30 -0.28 -12.02
CA SER A 35 2.91 0.98 -11.36
C SER A 35 3.94 2.10 -11.52
N GLY A 36 5.16 1.79 -11.95
CA GLY A 36 6.27 2.76 -11.99
C GLY A 36 6.84 3.12 -10.62
N VAL A 37 6.36 2.50 -9.53
CA VAL A 37 6.95 2.63 -8.19
C VAL A 37 8.12 1.66 -8.05
N SER A 38 9.24 2.10 -7.50
CA SER A 38 10.41 1.22 -7.34
C SER A 38 10.15 0.06 -6.36
N LEU A 39 10.75 -1.10 -6.62
CA LEU A 39 10.59 -2.28 -5.78
C LEU A 39 11.05 -2.04 -4.34
N SER A 40 12.08 -1.22 -4.12
CA SER A 40 12.56 -0.88 -2.78
C SER A 40 11.53 -0.06 -2.00
N VAL A 41 10.87 0.91 -2.64
CA VAL A 41 9.77 1.66 -2.04
C VAL A 41 8.61 0.73 -1.71
N LEU A 42 8.19 -0.11 -2.65
CA LEU A 42 7.13 -1.10 -2.42
C LEU A 42 7.46 -2.06 -1.26
N ALA A 43 8.71 -2.51 -1.14
CA ALA A 43 9.14 -3.36 -0.03
C ALA A 43 9.07 -2.65 1.33
N SER A 44 9.49 -1.38 1.38
CA SER A 44 9.38 -0.53 2.57
C SER A 44 7.91 -0.29 2.98
N LEU A 45 7.03 -0.02 2.01
CA LEU A 45 5.60 0.13 2.23
C LEU A 45 4.96 -1.18 2.71
N ASN A 46 5.32 -2.30 2.09
CA ASN A 46 4.78 -3.62 2.41
C ASN A 46 5.17 -4.09 3.82
N THR A 47 6.32 -3.66 4.32
CA THR A 47 6.81 -3.96 5.68
C THR A 47 6.36 -2.94 6.73
N GLY A 48 5.65 -1.89 6.35
CA GLY A 48 5.24 -0.81 7.26
C GLY A 48 6.40 0.05 7.77
N LYS A 49 7.58 -0.02 7.15
CA LYS A 49 8.78 0.71 7.56
C LYS A 49 8.88 2.11 6.98
N SER A 50 7.97 2.48 6.07
CA SER A 50 8.02 3.79 5.41
C SER A 50 7.40 4.86 6.31
N GLN A 51 8.21 5.81 6.77
CA GLN A 51 7.74 6.97 7.54
C GLN A 51 7.30 8.13 6.65
N ARG A 52 7.73 8.15 5.38
CA ARG A 52 7.39 9.16 4.38
C ARG A 52 7.06 8.46 3.07
N ILE A 53 6.05 8.97 2.37
CA ILE A 53 5.61 8.52 1.06
C ILE A 53 5.44 9.80 0.24
N ASP A 54 6.16 9.91 -0.88
CA ASP A 54 6.01 11.06 -1.76
C ASP A 54 4.68 10.99 -2.54
N TYR A 55 4.23 12.16 -3.01
CA TYR A 55 2.96 12.28 -3.74
C TYR A 55 2.96 11.48 -5.05
N THR A 56 4.09 11.42 -5.75
CA THR A 56 4.22 10.64 -6.99
C THR A 56 3.96 9.15 -6.74
N THR A 57 4.47 8.59 -5.64
CA THR A 57 4.22 7.21 -5.24
C THR A 57 2.74 7.01 -4.90
N ILE A 58 2.11 7.96 -4.22
CA ILE A 58 0.68 7.90 -3.91
C ILE A 58 -0.13 7.87 -5.22
N ASP A 59 0.12 8.80 -6.14
CA ASP A 59 -0.59 8.90 -7.41
C ASP A 59 -0.41 7.64 -8.26
N ASN A 60 0.82 7.13 -8.36
CA ASN A 60 1.10 5.91 -9.12
C ASN A 60 0.37 4.69 -8.55
N LEU A 61 0.32 4.55 -7.23
CA LEU A 61 -0.41 3.45 -6.58
C LEU A 61 -1.93 3.61 -6.76
N LEU A 62 -2.46 4.82 -6.55
CA LEU A 62 -3.88 5.10 -6.76
C LEU A 62 -4.28 4.81 -8.20
N ASN A 63 -3.52 5.31 -9.18
CA ASN A 63 -3.77 5.06 -10.60
C ASN A 63 -3.75 3.57 -10.93
N TYR A 64 -2.77 2.83 -10.41
CA TYR A 64 -2.66 1.39 -10.63
C TYR A 64 -3.86 0.62 -10.05
N PHE A 65 -4.18 0.85 -8.77
CA PHE A 65 -5.25 0.11 -8.10
C PHE A 65 -6.65 0.50 -8.62
N ASN A 66 -6.84 1.75 -9.05
CA ASN A 66 -8.09 2.19 -9.69
C ASN A 66 -8.39 1.47 -11.01
N GLY A 67 -7.40 0.82 -11.63
CA GLY A 67 -7.62 -0.09 -12.76
C GLY A 67 -8.38 -1.38 -12.39
N TYR A 68 -8.45 -1.73 -11.09
CA TYR A 68 -9.16 -2.91 -10.58
C TYR A 68 -10.45 -2.55 -9.86
N PHE A 69 -10.41 -1.57 -8.97
CA PHE A 69 -11.54 -1.13 -8.16
C PHE A 69 -11.30 0.30 -7.67
N GLN A 70 -12.35 1.04 -7.35
CA GLN A 70 -12.21 2.41 -6.87
C GLN A 70 -11.46 2.45 -5.53
N VAL A 71 -10.34 3.16 -5.50
CA VAL A 71 -9.43 3.36 -4.36
C VAL A 71 -9.20 4.85 -4.18
N SER A 72 -9.43 5.33 -2.97
CA SER A 72 -9.10 6.69 -2.53
C SER A 72 -7.83 6.71 -1.67
N THR A 73 -7.34 7.91 -1.40
CA THR A 73 -6.20 8.12 -0.48
C THR A 73 -6.46 7.51 0.91
N ASN A 74 -7.70 7.46 1.39
CA ASN A 74 -8.06 6.87 2.70
C ASN A 74 -8.03 5.33 2.71
N ASP A 75 -8.20 4.73 1.53
CA ASP A 75 -8.06 3.29 1.33
C ASP A 75 -6.59 2.88 1.25
N LEU A 76 -5.75 3.76 0.70
CA LEU A 76 -4.31 3.55 0.56
C LEU A 76 -3.53 3.88 1.84
N LEU A 77 -3.88 4.98 2.50
CA LEU A 77 -3.14 5.55 3.63
C LEU A 77 -4.00 5.55 4.88
N THR A 78 -3.37 5.35 6.02
CA THR A 78 -3.97 5.60 7.32
C THR A 78 -3.06 6.48 8.15
N TRP A 79 -3.69 7.35 8.93
CA TRP A 79 -3.00 8.10 9.96
C TRP A 79 -2.70 7.14 11.10
N GLU A 80 -1.45 7.05 11.51
CA GLU A 80 -1.11 6.46 12.80
C GLU A 80 -1.31 7.56 13.85
N GLU A 81 -2.25 7.33 14.77
CA GLU A 81 -2.29 8.11 15.99
C GLU A 81 -0.94 7.92 16.71
N PRO A 82 -0.34 8.99 17.25
CA PRO A 82 0.79 8.82 18.14
C PRO A 82 0.38 7.82 19.21
N GLN A 83 1.08 6.69 19.31
CA GLN A 83 0.95 5.83 20.49
C GLN A 83 1.28 6.73 21.69
N GLU A 84 0.27 7.24 22.38
CA GLU A 84 0.47 7.75 23.72
C GLU A 84 1.10 6.59 24.48
N MET A 85 2.37 6.77 24.87
CA MET A 85 3.09 5.82 25.69
C MET A 85 2.22 5.61 26.92
N ASN A 86 1.48 4.49 26.94
CA ASN A 86 0.71 4.06 28.09
C ASN A 86 1.73 3.60 29.14
N THR A 87 2.40 4.58 29.73
CA THR A 87 3.22 4.46 30.92
C THR A 87 2.24 4.52 32.09
N ALA A 88 1.32 3.57 32.13
CA ALA A 88 0.63 3.25 33.37
C ALA A 88 1.64 2.44 34.19
N ALA A 89 2.56 3.16 34.84
CA ALA A 89 3.06 2.71 36.12
C ALA A 89 1.85 2.67 37.06
N HIS A 90 1.54 1.50 37.61
CA HIS A 90 1.08 1.26 38.98
C HIS A 90 1.15 -0.24 39.25
#